data_AF-A0A816C1J5-F1
#
_entry.id   AF-A0A816C1J5-F1
#
_cell.length_a   1.000
_cell.length_b   1.000
_cell.length_c   1.000
_cell.angle_alpha   90.00
_cell.angle_beta   90.00
_cell.angle_gamma   90.00
#
_symmetry.space_group_name_H-M   'P 1'
#
loop_
_entity.id
_entity.type
_entity.pdbx_description
1 polymer ?
#
loop_
_entity_poly.entity_id
_entity_poly.type
_entity_poly.pdbx_seq_one_letter_code
_entity_poly.pdbx_strand_id
1 'polypeptide(L)'
;KIGRKLLDEMPENYRNNVVVLNSAMHMLMKFGDIQSAERYVGNEMFEKALDLFEQIHLNFDSVTYIVVFNACTELANDRAIKIGRKLLDEMPENYRNDVVVLTSAMDMLMKFGDIQSAERIF
;
A
#
# COMPACT_ATOMS: atom_id res chain seq x y z
N LYS A 1 1.04 -4.23 19.12
CA LYS A 1 0.93 -3.21 20.20
C LYS A 1 1.98 -2.08 20.11
N ILE A 2 3.27 -2.34 19.83
CA ILE A 2 4.31 -1.28 19.78
C ILE A 2 4.27 -0.47 18.46
N GLY A 3 4.19 -1.12 17.29
CA GLY A 3 4.14 -0.41 16.00
C GLY A 3 2.96 0.54 15.84
N ARG A 4 1.79 0.17 16.38
CA ARG A 4 0.59 1.03 16.40
C ARG A 4 0.79 2.30 17.25
N LYS A 5 1.38 2.13 18.44
CA LYS A 5 1.62 3.24 19.38
C LYS A 5 2.69 4.20 18.85
N LEU A 6 3.73 3.66 18.19
CA LEU A 6 4.74 4.45 17.50
C LEU A 6 4.14 5.38 16.44
N LEU A 7 3.13 4.94 15.71
CA LEU A 7 2.44 5.72 14.68
C LEU A 7 1.55 6.82 15.26
N ASP A 8 0.73 6.49 16.26
CA ASP A 8 -0.15 7.45 16.90
C ASP A 8 0.65 8.54 17.66
N GLU A 9 1.92 8.24 18.02
CA GLU A 9 2.87 9.16 18.64
C GLU A 9 3.82 9.84 17.64
N MET A 10 3.74 9.57 16.32
CA MET A 10 4.63 10.22 15.34
C MET A 10 4.29 11.71 15.20
N PRO A 11 5.27 12.61 15.42
CA PRO A 11 5.04 14.04 15.24
C PRO A 11 4.70 14.36 13.77
N GLU A 12 3.82 15.33 13.53
CA GLU A 12 3.31 15.66 12.18
C GLU A 12 4.41 16.00 11.16
N ASN A 13 5.57 16.50 11.61
CA ASN A 13 6.71 16.82 10.76
C ASN A 13 7.33 15.59 10.06
N TYR A 14 7.06 14.37 10.54
CA TYR A 14 7.49 13.13 9.88
C TYR A 14 6.59 12.72 8.69
N ARG A 15 5.39 13.30 8.56
CA ARG A 15 4.48 13.08 7.41
C ARG A 15 5.02 13.67 6.09
N ASN A 16 6.05 14.51 6.17
CA ASN A 16 6.71 15.08 5.01
C ASN A 16 8.00 14.34 4.61
N ASN A 17 8.23 13.12 5.12
CA ASN A 17 9.40 12.32 4.76
C ASN A 17 8.97 10.95 4.21
N VAL A 18 9.08 10.78 2.89
CA VAL A 18 8.73 9.54 2.17
C VAL A 18 9.47 8.33 2.75
N VAL A 19 10.70 8.47 3.25
CA VAL A 19 11.46 7.36 3.84
C VAL A 19 10.84 6.89 5.16
N VAL A 20 10.39 7.82 6.00
CA VAL A 20 9.77 7.50 7.30
C VAL A 20 8.38 6.89 7.08
N LEU A 21 7.65 7.42 6.10
CA LEU A 21 6.36 6.87 5.65
C LEU A 21 6.52 5.47 5.04
N ASN A 22 7.50 5.27 4.16
CA ASN A 22 7.82 3.95 3.59
C ASN A 22 8.22 2.95 4.67
N SER A 23 9.04 3.37 5.64
CA SER A 23 9.44 2.54 6.77
C SER A 23 8.25 2.17 7.65
N ALA A 24 7.37 3.13 7.92
CA ALA A 24 6.14 2.91 8.68
C ALA A 24 5.17 1.99 7.93
N MET A 25 4.95 2.21 6.64
CA MET A 25 4.08 1.39 5.82
C MET A 25 4.65 -0.03 5.63
N HIS A 26 5.97 -0.20 5.42
CA HIS A 26 6.62 -1.52 5.41
C HIS A 26 6.46 -2.24 6.76
N MET A 27 6.60 -1.52 7.86
CA MET A 27 6.38 -2.05 9.19
C MET A 27 4.92 -2.50 9.36
N LEU A 28 3.94 -1.69 8.93
CA LEU A 28 2.51 -2.04 8.94
C LEU A 28 2.22 -3.29 8.10
N MET A 29 2.75 -3.37 6.89
CA MET A 29 2.61 -4.54 6.01
C MET A 29 3.17 -5.81 6.66
N LYS A 30 4.38 -5.72 7.21
CA LYS A 30 5.02 -6.87 7.88
C LYS A 30 4.29 -7.29 9.15
N PHE A 31 3.63 -6.36 9.86
CA PHE A 31 2.78 -6.68 11.00
C PHE A 31 1.43 -7.28 10.58
N GLY A 32 0.88 -6.87 9.44
CA GLY A 32 -0.34 -7.45 8.86
C GLY A 32 -0.15 -8.87 8.33
N ASP A 33 1.05 -9.16 7.81
CA ASP A 33 1.46 -10.46 7.27
C ASP A 33 1.86 -11.49 8.36
N ILE A 34 1.83 -11.10 9.65
CA ILE A 34 2.00 -12.08 10.74
C ILE A 34 0.76 -12.98 10.78
N GLN A 35 0.91 -14.16 10.19
CA GLN A 35 -0.08 -15.26 10.10
C GLN A 35 -0.46 -15.87 11.46
N SER A 36 -0.89 -15.04 12.43
CA SER A 36 -1.42 -15.50 13.70
C SER A 36 -2.73 -14.79 14.03
N ALA A 37 -3.81 -15.58 14.02
CA ALA A 37 -5.12 -15.45 14.70
C ALA A 37 -5.95 -14.14 14.63
N GLU A 38 -5.39 -12.98 14.29
CA GLU A 38 -6.10 -11.71 14.36
C GLU A 38 -6.22 -11.06 12.97
N ARG A 39 -6.95 -11.71 12.05
CA ARG A 39 -7.30 -11.14 10.72
C ARG A 39 -7.87 -9.71 10.83
N TYR A 40 -8.59 -9.43 11.91
CA TYR A 40 -9.06 -8.08 12.23
C TYR A 40 -7.94 -7.08 12.47
N VAL A 41 -6.87 -7.48 13.15
CA VAL A 41 -5.69 -6.63 13.41
C VAL A 41 -4.88 -6.44 12.12
N GLY A 42 -4.77 -7.46 11.27
CA GLY A 42 -4.15 -7.32 9.95
C GLY A 42 -4.87 -6.28 9.09
N ASN A 43 -6.19 -6.43 8.93
CA ASN A 43 -7.02 -5.48 8.17
C ASN A 43 -6.92 -4.05 8.71
N GLU A 44 -6.95 -3.86 10.04
CA GLU A 44 -6.81 -2.52 10.63
C GLU A 44 -5.44 -1.88 10.29
N MET A 45 -4.38 -2.68 10.21
CA MET A 45 -3.05 -2.17 9.89
C MET A 45 -2.92 -1.81 8.41
N PHE A 46 -3.56 -2.56 7.51
CA PHE A 46 -3.64 -2.21 6.09
C PHE A 46 -4.48 -0.94 5.87
N GLU A 47 -5.62 -0.80 6.57
CA GLU A 47 -6.43 0.42 6.50
C GLU A 47 -5.64 1.65 6.98
N LYS A 48 -4.86 1.51 8.06
CA LYS A 48 -3.96 2.59 8.51
C LYS A 48 -2.89 2.94 7.48
N ALA A 49 -2.38 1.96 6.73
CA ALA A 49 -1.43 2.23 5.65
C ALA A 49 -2.09 3.06 4.53
N LEU A 50 -3.35 2.77 4.19
CA LEU A 50 -4.13 3.56 3.24
C LEU A 50 -4.43 4.97 3.78
N ASP A 51 -4.76 5.11 5.06
CA ASP A 51 -4.99 6.42 5.70
C ASP A 51 -3.72 7.29 5.66
N LEU A 52 -2.55 6.67 5.87
CA LEU A 52 -1.27 7.36 5.75
C LEU A 52 -1.03 7.77 4.31
N PHE A 53 -1.23 6.87 3.34
CA PHE A 53 -1.09 7.15 1.92
C PHE A 53 -1.92 8.38 1.48
N GLU A 54 -3.19 8.46 1.89
CA GLU A 54 -4.06 9.60 1.56
C GLU A 54 -3.59 10.93 2.16
N GLN A 55 -2.74 10.91 3.19
CA GLN A 55 -2.16 12.10 3.81
C GLN A 55 -0.83 12.52 3.17
N ILE A 56 -0.21 11.68 2.33
CA ILE A 56 1.06 12.00 1.67
C ILE A 56 0.79 12.93 0.49
N HIS A 57 1.36 14.14 0.56
CA HIS A 57 1.30 15.14 -0.52
C HIS A 57 2.62 15.22 -1.31
N LEU A 58 3.45 14.19 -1.21
CA LEU A 58 4.78 14.11 -1.81
C LEU A 58 4.80 13.19 -3.03
N ASN A 59 5.82 13.36 -3.87
CA ASN A 59 6.09 12.42 -4.97
C ASN A 59 6.38 11.03 -4.41
N PHE A 60 5.60 10.05 -4.83
CA PHE A 60 5.79 8.65 -4.47
C PHE A 60 7.04 8.08 -5.12
N ASP A 61 7.76 7.25 -4.36
CA ASP A 61 8.80 6.38 -4.90
C ASP A 61 8.24 4.98 -5.16
N SER A 62 9.05 4.12 -5.80
CA SER A 62 8.64 2.75 -6.13
C SER A 62 8.22 1.96 -4.90
N VAL A 63 8.85 2.19 -3.75
CA VAL A 63 8.51 1.53 -2.49
C VAL A 63 7.11 1.93 -2.02
N THR A 64 6.74 3.21 -2.12
CA THR A 64 5.38 3.65 -1.79
C THR A 64 4.34 2.92 -2.65
N TYR A 65 4.55 2.85 -3.97
CA TYR A 65 3.62 2.14 -4.88
C TYR A 65 3.45 0.67 -4.49
N ILE A 66 4.57 -0.05 -4.30
CA ILE A 66 4.57 -1.48 -3.94
C ILE A 66 3.78 -1.72 -2.66
N VAL A 67 4.03 -0.90 -1.64
CA VAL A 67 3.38 -1.07 -0.34
C VAL A 67 1.88 -0.80 -0.42
N VAL A 68 1.46 0.24 -1.13
CA VAL A 68 0.04 0.56 -1.27
C VAL A 68 -0.69 -0.50 -2.09
N PHE A 69 -0.08 -0.99 -3.18
CA PHE A 69 -0.65 -2.09 -3.96
C PHE A 69 -0.79 -3.37 -3.12
N ASN A 70 0.22 -3.74 -2.34
CA ASN A 70 0.13 -4.91 -1.45
C ASN A 70 -0.94 -4.73 -0.36
N ALA A 71 -1.07 -3.55 0.25
CA ALA A 71 -2.14 -3.26 1.21
C ALA A 71 -3.53 -3.42 0.56
N CYS A 72 -3.66 -2.95 -0.68
CA CYS A 72 -4.88 -3.09 -1.46
C CYS A 72 -5.21 -4.56 -1.77
N THR A 73 -4.20 -5.37 -2.12
CA THR A 73 -4.32 -6.82 -2.31
C THR A 73 -4.84 -7.52 -1.05
N GLU A 74 -4.27 -7.21 0.11
CA GLU A 74 -4.67 -7.87 1.37
C GLU A 74 -6.09 -7.50 1.81
N LEU A 75 -6.49 -6.24 1.61
CA LEU A 75 -7.82 -5.78 1.99
C LEU A 75 -8.93 -6.25 1.04
N ALA A 76 -8.69 -6.16 -0.27
CA ALA A 76 -9.62 -6.54 -1.34
C ALA A 76 -11.08 -6.05 -1.14
N ASN A 77 -11.27 -4.91 -0.47
CA ASN A 77 -12.56 -4.28 -0.21
C ASN A 77 -12.81 -3.10 -1.17
N ASP A 78 -14.01 -2.54 -1.17
CA ASP A 78 -14.40 -1.46 -2.09
C ASP A 78 -13.48 -0.21 -1.99
N ARG A 79 -12.93 0.08 -0.81
CA ARG A 79 -12.00 1.20 -0.61
C ARG A 79 -10.66 0.90 -1.28
N ALA A 80 -10.08 -0.27 -1.00
CA ALA A 80 -8.84 -0.73 -1.60
C ALA A 80 -8.91 -0.79 -3.13
N ILE A 81 -10.04 -1.24 -3.69
CA ILE A 81 -10.26 -1.27 -5.14
C ILE A 81 -10.20 0.14 -5.74
N LYS A 82 -10.86 1.11 -5.12
CA LYS A 82 -10.86 2.50 -5.59
C LYS A 82 -9.47 3.13 -5.52
N ILE A 83 -8.77 2.96 -4.39
CA ILE A 83 -7.43 3.53 -4.18
C ILE A 83 -6.43 2.89 -5.15
N GLY A 84 -6.40 1.56 -5.22
CA GLY A 84 -5.47 0.83 -6.07
C GLY A 84 -5.60 1.17 -7.55
N ARG A 85 -6.84 1.27 -8.06
CA ARG A 85 -7.09 1.68 -9.45
C ARG A 85 -6.65 3.11 -9.73
N LYS A 86 -7.03 4.06 -8.86
CA LYS A 86 -6.62 5.45 -8.98
C LYS A 86 -5.09 5.57 -8.99
N LEU A 87 -4.42 4.87 -8.08
CA LEU A 87 -2.97 4.88 -7.99
C LEU A 87 -2.30 4.32 -9.26
N LEU A 88 -2.85 3.26 -9.83
CA LEU A 88 -2.36 2.67 -11.09
C LEU A 88 -2.60 3.58 -12.29
N ASP A 89 -3.75 4.27 -12.36
CA ASP A 89 -4.08 5.20 -13.43
C ASP A 89 -3.17 6.45 -13.39
N GLU A 90 -2.92 6.97 -12.19
CA GLU A 90 -2.07 8.15 -11.94
C GLU A 90 -0.57 7.80 -11.91
N MET A 91 -0.19 6.53 -12.08
CA MET A 91 1.20 6.08 -11.98
C MET A 91 2.07 6.64 -13.12
N PRO A 92 3.16 7.36 -12.80
CA PRO A 92 4.13 7.86 -13.77
C PRO A 92 4.81 6.76 -14.60
N GLU A 93 5.16 7.10 -15.85
CA GLU A 93 5.76 6.17 -16.82
C GLU A 93 7.07 5.52 -16.33
N ASN A 94 7.86 6.23 -15.53
CA ASN A 94 9.10 5.69 -14.98
C ASN A 94 8.86 4.49 -14.04
N TYR A 95 7.70 4.40 -13.39
CA TYR A 95 7.32 3.25 -12.56
C TYR A 95 6.57 2.17 -13.33
N ARG A 96 6.04 2.49 -14.52
CA ARG A 96 5.47 1.51 -15.46
C ARG A 96 6.49 0.58 -16.10
N ASN A 97 7.79 0.81 -15.87
CA ASN A 97 8.88 -0.08 -16.29
C ASN A 97 9.59 -0.74 -15.09
N ASP A 98 9.20 -0.41 -13.86
CA ASP A 98 9.73 -1.05 -12.67
C ASP A 98 9.00 -2.39 -12.45
N VAL A 99 9.69 -3.49 -12.75
CA VAL A 99 9.14 -4.85 -12.69
C VAL A 99 8.57 -5.16 -11.31
N VAL A 100 9.17 -4.66 -10.22
CA VAL A 100 8.69 -4.94 -8.86
C VAL A 100 7.39 -4.19 -8.61
N VAL A 101 7.30 -2.94 -9.04
CA VAL A 101 6.05 -2.15 -8.96
C VAL A 101 4.95 -2.80 -9.79
N LEU A 102 5.22 -3.15 -11.05
CA LEU A 102 4.24 -3.81 -11.93
C LEU A 102 3.76 -5.15 -11.36
N THR A 103 4.65 -5.96 -10.81
CA THR A 103 4.29 -7.24 -10.19
C THR A 103 3.30 -7.02 -9.03
N SER A 104 3.57 -6.06 -8.15
CA SER A 104 2.65 -5.74 -7.05
C SER A 104 1.29 -5.21 -7.54
N ALA A 105 1.26 -4.41 -8.61
CA ALA A 105 0.03 -3.96 -9.24
C ALA A 105 -0.75 -5.12 -9.90
N MET A 106 -0.05 -6.07 -10.51
CA MET A 106 -0.63 -7.27 -11.12
C MET A 106 -1.28 -8.15 -10.05
N ASP A 107 -0.58 -8.42 -8.94
CA ASP A 107 -1.13 -9.18 -7.80
C ASP A 107 -2.41 -8.55 -7.26
N MET A 108 -2.42 -7.23 -7.14
CA MET A 108 -3.60 -6.46 -6.75
C MET A 108 -4.77 -6.64 -7.74
N LEU A 109 -4.53 -6.49 -9.04
CA LEU A 109 -5.56 -6.64 -10.06
C LEU A 109 -6.12 -8.07 -10.11
N MET A 110 -5.26 -9.08 -10.00
CA MET A 110 -5.68 -10.49 -9.92
C MET A 110 -6.58 -10.72 -8.71
N LYS A 111 -6.22 -10.16 -7.55
CA LYS A 111 -7.04 -10.26 -6.33
C LYS A 111 -8.39 -9.57 -6.46
N PHE A 112 -8.45 -8.47 -7.19
CA PHE A 112 -9.69 -7.77 -7.53
C PHE A 112 -10.54 -8.50 -8.59
N GLY A 113 -10.02 -9.57 -9.19
CA GLY A 113 -10.65 -10.30 -10.29
C GLY A 113 -10.57 -9.61 -11.65
N ASP A 114 -9.73 -8.58 -11.80
CA ASP A 114 -9.53 -7.84 -13.05
C ASP A 114 -8.35 -8.40 -13.86
N ILE A 115 -8.56 -9.64 -14.33
CA ILE A 115 -7.56 -10.39 -15.08
C ILE A 115 -7.16 -9.65 -16.37
N GLN A 116 -8.13 -9.01 -17.04
CA GLN A 116 -7.86 -8.30 -18.29
C GLN A 116 -6.92 -7.11 -18.11
N SER A 117 -7.06 -6.35 -17.02
CA SER A 117 -6.13 -5.27 -16.72
C SER A 117 -4.77 -5.81 -16.27
N ALA A 118 -4.74 -6.92 -15.54
CA ALA A 118 -3.50 -7.59 -15.15
C ALA A 118 -2.68 -8.05 -16.37
N GLU A 119 -3.34 -8.63 -17.38
CA GLU A 119 -2.70 -9.04 -18.65
C GLU A 119 -2.20 -7.87 -19.49
N ARG A 120 -2.74 -6.65 -19.31
CA ARG A 120 -2.29 -5.47 -20.07
C ARG A 120 -1.05 -4.81 -19.49
N ILE A 121 -0.80 -5.00 -18.19
CA ILE A 121 0.35 -4.40 -17.51
C ILE A 121 1.55 -5.35 -17.40
N PHE A 122 1.38 -6.62 -17.78
CA PHE A 122 2.41 -7.65 -17.88
C PHE A 122 2.82 -7.86 -19.35
#